data_AF-A0A1H7FV69-F1
#
_entry.id   AF-A0A1H7FV69-F1
#
_cell.length_a   1.000
_cell.length_b   1.000
_cell.length_c   1.000
_cell.angle_alpha   90.00
_cell.angle_beta   90.00
_cell.angle_gamma   90.00
#
_symmetry.space_group_name_H-M   'P 1'
#
loop_
_entity.id
_entity.type
_entity.pdbx_description
1 polymer ?
#
loop_
_entity_poly.entity_id
_entity_poly.type
_entity_poly.pdbx_seq_one_letter_code
_entity_poly.pdbx_strand_id
1 'polypeptide(L)'
;MVPLLRKFIVLVAALCSLGGCVSTSASTSGEPAAVPATQAPIGLFRATVPGLRAGEELYLPLRALRERFGLDVSTGPDGVVRAGYVADDTPLVKRHDPRGPWLHFAQVDVTTWRRISIGPDGIPLSTYDFGTFQYPVEVAQYGMENYSKWVTTGQESYRAKAETVARWLLEHQDDAGGWPVPFAYSYREGLAGELRAGWYSGMAQGIGAAFLAKMRARTGETRYGDAALRALRPLRTEVARGGVLRRFEDRFDWFEEYPTPTPTHVLNGHLFALIGVHDVGELTGDAAAKDMFRRGLATLDRMLPLYDLSSRTSYDLLHYTRTPATAPNPARWSYHSLHVTQLSALNAITGGRYRAIEQRWLGYLDGKALPGN
;
A
#
# COMPACT_ATOMS: atom_id res chain seq x y z
N MET A 1 -20.96 -10.19 -36.71
CA MET A 1 -21.25 -11.01 -35.50
C MET A 1 -19.92 -11.24 -34.81
N VAL A 2 -19.86 -11.04 -33.49
CA VAL A 2 -18.68 -10.76 -32.62
C VAL A 2 -18.33 -9.26 -32.52
N PRO A 3 -18.05 -8.73 -31.30
CA PRO A 3 -18.46 -7.40 -30.83
C PRO A 3 -17.28 -6.48 -30.50
N LEU A 4 -17.47 -5.16 -30.45
CA LEU A 4 -16.52 -4.27 -29.78
C LEU A 4 -17.18 -3.06 -29.11
N LEU A 5 -16.62 -2.77 -27.94
CA LEU A 5 -16.51 -1.49 -27.24
C LEU A 5 -17.68 -0.96 -26.41
N ARG A 6 -17.63 -1.35 -25.13
CA ARG A 6 -17.93 -0.48 -23.98
C ARG A 6 -17.04 0.77 -23.97
N LYS A 7 -17.63 1.96 -23.88
CA LYS A 7 -17.15 3.10 -23.07
C LYS A 7 -18.37 3.92 -22.64
N PHE A 8 -18.65 3.97 -21.34
CA PHE A 8 -19.68 4.87 -20.79
C PHE A 8 -19.04 6.24 -20.51
N ILE A 9 -19.80 7.27 -20.83
CA ILE A 9 -19.44 8.68 -20.96
C ILE A 9 -19.41 9.36 -19.59
N VAL A 10 -18.35 10.11 -19.32
CA VAL A 10 -18.37 11.23 -18.34
C VAL A 10 -18.56 12.49 -19.17
N LEU A 11 -19.70 13.17 -18.98
CA LEU A 11 -19.98 14.46 -19.59
C LEU A 11 -19.43 15.54 -18.64
N VAL A 12 -18.41 16.27 -19.06
CA VAL A 12 -18.06 17.58 -18.50
C VAL A 12 -17.78 18.50 -19.69
N ALA A 13 -18.66 19.48 -19.89
CA ALA A 13 -18.47 20.57 -20.82
C ALA A 13 -17.33 21.48 -20.33
N ALA A 14 -16.38 21.78 -21.21
CA ALA A 14 -15.41 22.86 -21.05
C ALA A 14 -15.80 23.99 -22.00
N LEU A 15 -15.89 25.25 -21.50
CA LEU A 15 -15.04 26.37 -21.92
C LEU A 15 -15.57 27.76 -21.47
N CYS A 16 -14.57 28.60 -21.14
CA CYS A 16 -14.47 30.06 -21.29
C CYS A 16 -15.24 31.01 -20.35
N SER A 17 -14.49 31.77 -19.54
CA SER A 17 -13.98 33.08 -19.99
C SER A 17 -13.16 33.80 -18.90
N LEU A 18 -11.90 34.12 -19.18
CA LEU A 18 -11.20 35.31 -18.67
C LEU A 18 -9.94 35.57 -19.53
N GLY A 19 -9.90 36.72 -20.22
CA GLY A 19 -8.72 37.26 -20.91
C GLY A 19 -8.85 37.30 -22.43
N GLY A 20 -8.94 38.51 -23.01
CA GLY A 20 -9.29 38.74 -24.41
C GLY A 20 -8.12 38.72 -25.40
N CYS A 21 -8.44 38.47 -26.68
CA CYS A 21 -8.13 39.34 -27.82
C CYS A 21 -8.64 38.72 -29.14
N VAL A 22 -9.43 39.53 -29.84
CA VAL A 22 -9.94 39.56 -31.23
C VAL A 22 -9.46 38.50 -32.23
N SER A 23 -10.41 37.84 -32.89
CA SER A 23 -10.33 37.53 -34.33
C SER A 23 -11.69 37.74 -35.00
N THR A 24 -11.71 38.59 -36.03
CA THR A 24 -12.86 38.97 -36.85
C THR A 24 -13.34 37.81 -37.75
N SER A 25 -14.59 37.41 -37.63
CA SER A 25 -15.47 37.08 -38.78
C SER A 25 -16.93 36.93 -38.32
N ALA A 26 -17.84 37.41 -39.17
CA ALA A 26 -19.26 37.57 -38.87
C ALA A 26 -20.05 36.25 -38.91
N SER A 27 -21.12 36.25 -38.12
CA SER A 27 -22.04 35.18 -37.75
C SER A 27 -22.73 34.41 -38.88
N THR A 28 -22.97 33.12 -38.64
CA THR A 28 -24.29 32.50 -38.92
C THR A 28 -24.75 31.69 -37.70
N SER A 29 -25.70 32.30 -36.98
CA SER A 29 -26.88 31.73 -36.32
C SER A 29 -26.81 30.34 -35.66
N GLY A 30 -26.82 30.36 -34.33
CA GLY A 30 -27.42 29.30 -33.53
C GLY A 30 -26.61 28.79 -32.33
N GLU A 31 -25.81 29.62 -31.64
CA GLU A 31 -25.41 29.25 -30.28
C GLU A 31 -26.69 29.19 -29.42
N PRO A 32 -26.99 28.06 -28.75
CA PRO A 32 -28.10 28.00 -27.82
C PRO A 32 -27.94 29.11 -26.79
N ALA A 33 -29.01 29.88 -26.55
CA ALA A 33 -28.99 30.97 -25.58
C ALA A 33 -28.41 30.46 -24.25
N ALA A 34 -27.32 31.06 -23.79
CA ALA A 34 -26.67 30.67 -22.55
C ALA A 34 -27.69 30.74 -21.40
N VAL A 35 -28.02 29.60 -20.81
CA VAL A 35 -28.97 29.55 -19.70
C VAL A 35 -28.27 30.19 -18.48
N PRO A 36 -28.82 31.28 -17.91
CA PRO A 36 -28.17 31.96 -16.80
C PRO A 36 -28.08 31.05 -15.58
N ALA A 37 -26.88 30.91 -15.05
CA ALA A 37 -26.64 30.17 -13.81
C ALA A 37 -27.05 31.04 -12.60
N THR A 38 -27.86 30.48 -11.69
CA THR A 38 -28.26 31.13 -10.45
C THR A 38 -27.77 30.33 -9.25
N GLN A 39 -27.49 30.98 -8.12
CA GLN A 39 -27.12 30.26 -6.90
C GLN A 39 -28.31 29.41 -6.42
N ALA A 40 -28.04 28.15 -6.07
CA ALA A 40 -29.03 27.23 -5.55
C ALA A 40 -28.43 26.38 -4.41
N PRO A 41 -29.13 26.20 -3.28
CA PRO A 41 -28.69 25.26 -2.26
C PRO A 41 -28.85 23.82 -2.77
N ILE A 42 -27.79 23.02 -2.68
CA ILE A 42 -27.81 21.61 -3.07
C ILE A 42 -27.61 20.74 -1.83
N GLY A 43 -28.54 19.80 -1.61
CA GLY A 43 -28.43 18.79 -0.56
C GLY A 43 -27.41 17.72 -0.92
N LEU A 44 -26.45 17.48 -0.03
CA LEU A 44 -25.41 16.47 -0.13
C LEU A 44 -25.48 15.57 1.12
N PHE A 45 -26.51 14.72 1.16
CA PHE A 45 -26.88 13.90 2.32
C PHE A 45 -27.17 14.73 3.58
N ARG A 46 -26.20 14.82 4.51
CA ARG A 46 -26.31 15.50 5.81
C ARG A 46 -25.77 16.94 5.78
N ALA A 47 -25.47 17.47 4.61
CA ALA A 47 -24.96 18.82 4.42
C ALA A 47 -25.69 19.51 3.26
N THR A 48 -25.71 20.84 3.28
CA THR A 48 -26.17 21.67 2.15
C THR A 48 -25.01 22.55 1.71
N VAL A 49 -24.78 22.63 0.40
CA VAL A 49 -23.67 23.42 -0.17
C VAL A 49 -24.20 24.44 -1.17
N PRO A 50 -23.54 25.60 -1.32
CA PRO A 50 -23.93 26.61 -2.30
C PRO A 50 -23.50 26.15 -3.70
N GLY A 51 -24.46 25.67 -4.50
CA GLY A 51 -24.25 25.28 -5.89
C GLY A 51 -24.80 26.30 -6.88
N LEU A 52 -24.78 25.93 -8.16
CA LEU A 52 -25.41 26.69 -9.23
C LEU A 52 -26.52 25.85 -9.89
N ARG A 53 -27.57 26.51 -10.34
CA ARG A 53 -28.61 25.95 -11.19
C ARG A 53 -28.58 26.66 -12.53
N ALA A 54 -28.45 25.89 -13.61
CA ALA A 54 -28.62 26.39 -14.98
C ALA A 54 -29.66 25.49 -15.67
N GLY A 55 -30.87 26.00 -15.84
CA GLY A 55 -31.99 25.21 -16.35
C GLY A 55 -32.37 24.08 -15.39
N GLU A 56 -32.38 22.85 -15.90
CA GLU A 56 -32.67 21.63 -15.12
C GLU A 56 -31.42 21.04 -14.43
N GLU A 57 -30.23 21.56 -14.75
CA GLU A 57 -28.97 21.04 -14.22
C GLU A 57 -28.57 21.73 -12.91
N LEU A 58 -27.99 20.93 -12.01
CA LEU A 58 -27.41 21.38 -10.74
C LEU A 58 -25.90 21.13 -10.76
N TYR A 59 -25.15 22.18 -10.44
CA TYR A 59 -23.69 22.18 -10.41
C TYR A 59 -23.21 22.29 -8.97
N LEU A 60 -22.48 21.27 -8.54
CA LEU A 60 -21.86 21.19 -7.22
C LEU A 60 -20.44 21.78 -7.24
N PRO A 61 -20.04 22.54 -6.22
CA PRO A 61 -18.65 22.95 -6.09
C PRO A 61 -17.73 21.73 -5.99
N LEU A 62 -16.66 21.69 -6.78
CA LEU A 62 -15.67 20.60 -6.74
C LEU A 62 -15.11 20.40 -5.33
N ARG A 63 -14.92 21.48 -4.56
CA ARG A 63 -14.50 21.42 -3.15
C ARG A 63 -15.47 20.61 -2.29
N ALA A 64 -16.78 20.74 -2.49
CA ALA A 64 -17.77 19.97 -1.76
C ALA A 64 -17.67 18.48 -2.08
N LEU A 65 -17.38 18.13 -3.34
CA LEU A 65 -17.14 16.74 -3.74
C LEU A 65 -15.85 16.19 -3.11
N ARG A 66 -14.76 16.97 -3.10
CA ARG A 66 -13.48 16.59 -2.44
C ARG A 66 -13.67 16.32 -0.95
N GLU A 67 -14.28 17.27 -0.23
CA GLU A 67 -14.47 17.17 1.22
C GLU A 67 -15.43 16.03 1.59
N ARG A 68 -16.48 15.82 0.79
CA ARG A 68 -17.49 14.79 1.08
C ARG A 68 -17.02 13.39 0.73
N PHE A 69 -16.45 13.21 -0.46
CA PHE A 69 -16.13 11.90 -1.01
C PHE A 69 -14.63 11.58 -0.92
N GLY A 70 -13.80 12.51 -0.45
CA GLY A 70 -12.35 12.29 -0.34
C GLY A 70 -11.68 12.11 -1.70
N LEU A 71 -12.19 12.79 -2.73
CA LEU A 71 -11.66 12.76 -4.08
C LEU A 71 -10.45 13.70 -4.20
N ASP A 72 -9.45 13.27 -4.95
CA ASP A 72 -8.51 14.16 -5.59
C ASP A 72 -9.19 14.81 -6.82
N VAL A 73 -9.04 16.12 -6.95
CA VAL A 73 -9.60 16.86 -8.08
C VAL A 73 -8.53 17.77 -8.66
N SER A 74 -8.27 17.59 -9.94
CA SER A 74 -7.31 18.36 -10.72
C SER A 74 -7.94 18.87 -12.01
N THR A 75 -7.41 19.97 -12.53
CA THR A 75 -7.74 20.45 -13.87
C THR A 75 -6.52 20.26 -14.74
N GLY A 76 -6.64 19.48 -15.80
CA GLY A 76 -5.53 19.23 -16.70
C GLY A 76 -5.18 20.47 -17.54
N PRO A 77 -4.02 20.46 -18.22
CA PRO A 77 -3.65 21.52 -19.17
C PRO A 77 -4.66 21.68 -20.32
N ASP A 78 -5.47 20.64 -20.56
CA ASP A 78 -6.59 20.59 -21.51
C ASP A 78 -7.88 21.26 -20.99
N GLY A 79 -7.86 21.81 -19.77
CA GLY A 79 -9.03 22.38 -19.12
C GLY A 79 -10.02 21.34 -18.58
N VAL A 80 -9.71 20.04 -18.70
CA VAL A 80 -10.60 18.96 -18.24
C VAL A 80 -10.41 18.74 -16.73
N VAL A 81 -11.50 18.85 -15.99
CA VAL A 81 -11.55 18.51 -14.57
C VAL A 81 -11.61 16.99 -14.42
N ARG A 82 -10.67 16.45 -13.65
CA ARG A 82 -10.59 15.03 -13.29
C ARG A 82 -10.86 14.90 -11.81
N ALA A 83 -11.71 13.96 -11.43
CA ALA A 83 -12.03 13.63 -10.04
C ALA A 83 -11.85 12.12 -9.84
N GLY A 84 -10.93 11.73 -8.96
CA GLY A 84 -10.59 10.34 -8.70
C GLY A 84 -10.23 10.12 -7.23
N TYR A 85 -10.15 8.87 -6.78
CA TYR A 85 -9.80 8.58 -5.39
C TYR A 85 -8.29 8.57 -5.12
N VAL A 86 -7.48 8.42 -6.17
CA VAL A 86 -6.01 8.48 -6.13
C VAL A 86 -5.55 9.36 -7.29
N ALA A 87 -4.59 10.25 -7.00
CA ALA A 87 -4.03 11.19 -7.98
C ALA A 87 -3.02 10.50 -8.93
N ASP A 88 -2.29 9.51 -8.43
CA ASP A 88 -1.26 8.77 -9.16
C ASP A 88 -1.72 7.37 -9.59
N ASP A 89 -1.08 6.86 -10.64
CA ASP A 89 -1.31 5.48 -11.06
C ASP A 89 -0.85 4.48 -9.98
N THR A 90 -1.63 3.42 -9.80
CA THR A 90 -1.25 2.31 -8.92
C THR A 90 -0.18 1.45 -9.60
N PRO A 91 1.02 1.29 -9.02
CA PRO A 91 2.11 0.59 -9.67
C PRO A 91 1.88 -0.92 -9.64
N LEU A 92 1.40 -1.49 -10.75
CA LEU A 92 1.16 -2.92 -10.89
C LEU A 92 2.45 -3.67 -11.24
N VAL A 93 2.71 -4.76 -10.54
CA VAL A 93 3.85 -5.66 -10.76
C VAL A 93 3.48 -6.68 -11.84
N LYS A 94 4.03 -6.48 -13.04
CA LYS A 94 3.76 -7.36 -14.20
C LYS A 94 4.59 -8.65 -14.20
N ARG A 95 5.79 -8.60 -13.62
CA ARG A 95 6.73 -9.71 -13.52
C ARG A 95 7.44 -9.62 -12.18
N HIS A 96 7.61 -10.76 -11.53
CA HIS A 96 8.40 -10.88 -10.32
C HIS A 96 9.71 -11.61 -10.63
N ASP A 97 10.84 -10.98 -10.30
CA ASP A 97 12.17 -11.60 -10.34
C ASP A 97 12.78 -11.48 -8.94
N PRO A 98 13.03 -12.61 -8.24
CA PRO A 98 13.67 -12.59 -6.92
C PRO A 98 15.04 -11.87 -6.90
N ARG A 99 15.74 -11.72 -8.04
CA ARG A 99 17.00 -10.95 -8.14
C ARG A 99 16.81 -9.52 -8.65
N GLY A 100 15.62 -9.18 -9.12
CA GLY A 100 15.28 -7.87 -9.66
C GLY A 100 14.81 -6.87 -8.61
N PRO A 101 14.35 -5.68 -9.05
CA PRO A 101 13.73 -4.69 -8.16
C PRO A 101 12.51 -5.31 -7.46
N TRP A 102 12.26 -4.90 -6.23
CA TRP A 102 11.23 -5.50 -5.41
C TRP A 102 9.93 -4.70 -5.49
N LEU A 103 8.89 -5.30 -6.08
CA LEU A 103 7.61 -4.62 -6.35
C LEU A 103 7.84 -3.25 -7.05
N HIS A 104 7.36 -2.16 -6.45
CA HIS A 104 7.48 -0.79 -6.95
C HIS A 104 8.63 -0.01 -6.27
N PHE A 105 9.50 -0.67 -5.49
CA PHE A 105 10.50 0.00 -4.64
C PHE A 105 11.55 0.80 -5.42
N ALA A 106 11.73 0.55 -6.72
CA ALA A 106 12.58 1.41 -7.56
C ALA A 106 12.00 2.84 -7.74
N GLN A 107 10.69 3.02 -7.54
CA GLN A 107 9.98 4.29 -7.66
C GLN A 107 9.70 4.95 -6.29
N VAL A 108 9.92 4.22 -5.20
CA VAL A 108 9.70 4.73 -3.84
C VAL A 108 10.81 5.71 -3.49
N ASP A 109 10.48 6.72 -2.69
CA ASP A 109 11.45 7.54 -1.98
C ASP A 109 11.00 7.70 -0.52
N VAL A 110 11.54 6.84 0.34
CA VAL A 110 11.28 6.81 1.78
C VAL A 110 11.64 8.15 2.44
N THR A 111 12.56 8.94 1.86
CA THR A 111 12.97 10.24 2.42
C THR A 111 11.93 11.34 2.25
N THR A 112 10.94 11.14 1.36
CA THR A 112 9.83 12.07 1.17
C THR A 112 8.72 11.90 2.22
N TRP A 113 8.77 10.85 3.03
CA TRP A 113 7.73 10.57 4.01
C TRP A 113 7.87 11.52 5.20
N ARG A 114 6.74 12.12 5.62
CA ARG A 114 6.68 13.23 6.60
C ARG A 114 7.48 13.01 7.89
N ARG A 115 7.65 11.76 8.34
CA ARG A 115 8.27 11.42 9.63
C ARG A 115 9.71 10.93 9.50
N ILE A 116 10.24 10.83 8.28
CA ILE A 116 11.53 10.21 8.02
C ILE A 116 12.59 11.26 7.73
N SER A 117 13.72 11.11 8.39
CA SER A 117 14.98 11.76 8.02
C SER A 117 16.09 10.71 7.89
N ILE A 118 17.23 11.06 7.30
CA ILE A 118 18.40 10.18 7.25
C ILE A 118 19.38 10.61 8.35
N GLY A 119 19.72 9.67 9.23
CA GLY A 119 20.71 9.87 10.29
C GLY A 119 22.13 10.04 9.73
N PRO A 120 23.09 10.53 10.55
CA PRO A 120 24.48 10.72 10.13
C PRO A 120 25.19 9.41 9.76
N ASP A 121 24.68 8.27 10.24
CA ASP A 121 25.14 6.92 9.89
C ASP A 121 24.53 6.39 8.57
N GLY A 122 23.69 7.18 7.91
CA GLY A 122 23.04 6.80 6.65
C GLY A 122 21.80 5.94 6.81
N ILE A 123 21.29 5.76 8.04
CA ILE A 123 20.12 4.94 8.36
C ILE A 123 18.91 5.85 8.61
N PRO A 124 17.70 5.48 8.12
CA PRO A 124 16.51 6.31 8.33
C PRO A 124 16.11 6.36 9.80
N LEU A 125 15.65 7.55 10.19
CA LEU A 125 15.12 7.88 11.52
C LEU A 125 13.66 8.25 11.41
N SER A 126 12.81 7.55 12.16
CA SER A 126 11.37 7.80 12.27
C SER A 126 11.11 8.70 13.47
N THR A 127 10.47 9.84 13.26
CA THR A 127 10.11 10.78 14.33
C THR A 127 8.64 10.67 14.70
N TYR A 128 8.39 10.29 15.96
CA TYR A 128 7.10 10.25 16.61
C TYR A 128 7.03 11.30 17.73
N ASP A 129 5.83 11.59 18.23
CA ASP A 129 5.65 12.54 19.34
C ASP A 129 6.39 12.11 20.63
N PHE A 130 6.67 10.81 20.76
CA PHE A 130 7.36 10.20 21.90
C PHE A 130 8.85 9.90 21.66
N GLY A 131 9.40 10.28 20.50
CA GLY A 131 10.83 10.15 20.23
C GLY A 131 11.19 9.83 18.78
N THR A 132 12.49 9.82 18.51
CA THR A 132 13.07 9.50 17.20
C THR A 132 13.85 8.20 17.28
N PHE A 133 13.56 7.27 16.37
CA PHE A 133 14.10 5.91 16.43
C PHE A 133 14.49 5.40 15.04
N GLN A 134 15.46 4.49 14.98
CA GLN A 134 15.68 3.65 13.80
C GLN A 134 14.65 2.52 13.83
N TYR A 135 13.53 2.69 13.12
CA TYR A 135 12.46 1.70 13.09
C TYR A 135 12.76 0.61 12.04
N PRO A 136 12.91 -0.68 12.41
CA PRO A 136 13.37 -1.72 11.48
C PRO A 136 12.55 -1.87 10.20
N VAL A 137 11.25 -1.59 10.22
CA VAL A 137 10.40 -1.61 9.01
C VAL A 137 10.89 -0.59 8.00
N GLU A 138 11.08 0.66 8.42
CA GLU A 138 11.51 1.76 7.55
C GLU A 138 12.97 1.57 7.10
N VAL A 139 13.83 1.08 8.00
CA VAL A 139 15.21 0.73 7.65
C VAL A 139 15.25 -0.34 6.55
N ALA A 140 14.49 -1.43 6.70
CA ALA A 140 14.41 -2.47 5.70
C ALA A 140 13.80 -1.98 4.37
N GLN A 141 12.79 -1.11 4.43
CA GLN A 141 12.21 -0.49 3.23
C GLN A 141 13.21 0.40 2.50
N TYR A 142 13.99 1.20 3.22
CA TYR A 142 15.04 2.03 2.63
C TYR A 142 16.16 1.19 2.00
N GLY A 143 16.56 0.08 2.63
CA GLY A 143 17.50 -0.88 2.04
C GLY A 143 16.96 -1.47 0.74
N MET A 144 15.70 -1.91 0.77
CA MET A 144 15.04 -2.50 -0.40
C MET A 144 14.81 -1.51 -1.54
N GLU A 145 14.50 -0.25 -1.22
CA GLU A 145 14.42 0.85 -2.18
C GLU A 145 15.75 1.04 -2.89
N ASN A 146 16.82 1.21 -2.12
CA ASN A 146 18.15 1.45 -2.67
C ASN A 146 18.67 0.24 -3.44
N TYR A 147 18.39 -0.99 -2.99
CA TYR A 147 18.68 -2.18 -3.79
C TYR A 147 17.94 -2.14 -5.13
N SER A 148 16.63 -1.84 -5.10
CA SER A 148 15.79 -1.81 -6.30
C SER A 148 16.27 -0.74 -7.28
N LYS A 149 16.57 0.47 -6.80
CA LYS A 149 17.17 1.55 -7.60
C LYS A 149 18.54 1.16 -8.14
N TRP A 150 19.38 0.49 -7.36
CA TRP A 150 20.69 0.03 -7.79
C TRP A 150 20.59 -0.99 -8.93
N VAL A 151 19.79 -2.05 -8.79
CA VAL A 151 19.67 -3.07 -9.85
C VAL A 151 18.94 -2.56 -11.10
N THR A 152 18.11 -1.52 -10.97
CA THR A 152 17.46 -0.88 -12.12
C THR A 152 18.38 0.09 -12.86
N THR A 153 19.19 0.87 -12.13
CA THR A 153 19.95 1.99 -12.74
C THR A 153 21.45 1.74 -12.88
N GLY A 154 21.99 0.78 -12.13
CA GLY A 154 23.44 0.54 -12.04
C GLY A 154 24.22 1.60 -11.27
N GLN A 155 23.57 2.58 -10.63
CA GLN A 155 24.28 3.66 -9.93
C GLN A 155 24.85 3.20 -8.58
N GLU A 156 26.15 3.42 -8.39
CA GLU A 156 26.88 3.01 -7.17
C GLU A 156 26.46 3.79 -5.91
N SER A 157 25.85 4.97 -6.04
CA SER A 157 25.30 5.72 -4.90
C SER A 157 24.18 4.95 -4.19
N TYR A 158 23.33 4.26 -4.95
CA TYR A 158 22.28 3.41 -4.40
C TYR A 158 22.86 2.12 -3.82
N ARG A 159 23.90 1.56 -4.44
CA ARG A 159 24.63 0.42 -3.89
C ARG A 159 25.18 0.73 -2.50
N ALA A 160 25.89 1.84 -2.34
CA ALA A 160 26.50 2.23 -1.07
C ALA A 160 25.46 2.38 0.05
N LYS A 161 24.28 2.93 -0.27
CA LYS A 161 23.14 3.01 0.66
C LYS A 161 22.59 1.63 1.02
N ALA A 162 22.41 0.75 0.03
CA ALA A 162 21.96 -0.62 0.26
C ALA A 162 22.97 -1.40 1.13
N GLU A 163 24.27 -1.35 0.83
CA GLU A 163 25.32 -1.99 1.64
C GLU A 163 25.37 -1.44 3.08
N THR A 164 25.10 -0.14 3.26
CA THR A 164 25.01 0.48 4.59
C THR A 164 23.84 -0.09 5.40
N VAL A 165 22.65 -0.19 4.80
CA VAL A 165 21.49 -0.82 5.45
C VAL A 165 21.72 -2.31 5.70
N ALA A 166 22.35 -3.03 4.78
CA ALA A 166 22.66 -4.44 4.94
C ALA A 166 23.57 -4.69 6.16
N ARG A 167 24.60 -3.86 6.36
CA ARG A 167 25.45 -3.92 7.55
C ARG A 167 24.66 -3.63 8.83
N TRP A 168 23.81 -2.59 8.82
CA TRP A 168 22.97 -2.28 9.96
C TRP A 168 22.08 -3.47 10.36
N LEU A 169 21.44 -4.13 9.38
CA LEU A 169 20.59 -5.29 9.65
C LEU A 169 21.39 -6.48 10.21
N LEU A 170 22.64 -6.67 9.80
CA LEU A 170 23.51 -7.70 10.39
C LEU A 170 23.85 -7.39 11.85
N GLU A 171 24.18 -6.12 12.14
CA GLU A 171 24.59 -5.65 13.46
C GLU A 171 23.43 -5.64 14.47
N HIS A 172 22.20 -5.44 14.00
CA HIS A 172 21.01 -5.29 14.85
C HIS A 172 20.09 -6.52 14.85
N GLN A 173 20.49 -7.63 14.20
CA GLN A 173 19.76 -8.89 14.25
C GLN A 173 20.11 -9.66 15.52
N ASP A 174 19.14 -9.86 16.41
CA ASP A 174 19.34 -10.59 17.65
C ASP A 174 19.38 -12.13 17.49
N ASP A 175 19.64 -12.84 18.58
CA ASP A 175 19.78 -14.30 18.58
C ASP A 175 18.50 -15.05 18.15
N ALA A 176 17.33 -14.46 18.40
CA ALA A 176 16.04 -14.98 17.92
C ALA A 176 15.89 -14.79 16.40
N GLY A 177 16.77 -14.01 15.77
CA GLY A 177 16.79 -13.71 14.34
C GLY A 177 15.97 -12.47 13.98
N GLY A 178 15.43 -11.76 14.96
CA GLY A 178 14.58 -10.61 14.76
C GLY A 178 15.31 -9.27 14.81
N TRP A 179 14.62 -8.22 14.38
CA TRP A 179 15.01 -6.83 14.61
C TRP A 179 14.03 -6.21 15.61
N PRO A 180 14.40 -6.11 16.90
CA PRO A 180 13.49 -5.62 17.94
C PRO A 180 13.17 -4.15 17.71
N VAL A 181 11.89 -3.79 17.78
CA VAL A 181 11.43 -2.42 17.66
C VAL A 181 11.72 -1.67 18.98
N PRO A 182 12.46 -0.55 18.96
CA PRO A 182 13.03 0.05 20.17
C PRO A 182 12.02 0.89 20.99
N PHE A 183 10.73 0.87 20.63
CA PHE A 183 9.70 1.67 21.29
C PHE A 183 8.43 0.86 21.54
N ALA A 184 7.70 1.26 22.57
CA ALA A 184 6.35 0.75 22.84
C ALA A 184 5.36 1.35 21.83
N TYR A 185 4.31 0.60 21.48
CA TYR A 185 3.35 1.04 20.48
C TYR A 185 1.92 0.62 20.84
N SER A 186 1.01 1.60 20.72
CA SER A 186 -0.41 1.44 20.96
C SER A 186 -1.15 1.42 19.63
N TYR A 187 -1.56 0.24 19.16
CA TYR A 187 -2.24 0.13 17.87
C TYR A 187 -3.70 0.59 17.99
N ARG A 188 -4.03 1.60 17.17
CA ARG A 188 -5.34 2.28 17.17
C ARG A 188 -5.75 2.68 18.59
N GLU A 189 -4.96 3.48 19.30
CA GLU A 189 -5.33 4.00 20.63
C GLU A 189 -5.67 2.88 21.64
N GLY A 190 -4.89 1.79 21.60
CA GLY A 190 -4.99 0.68 22.55
C GLY A 190 -6.11 -0.31 22.25
N LEU A 191 -6.85 -0.15 21.15
CA LEU A 191 -7.95 -1.06 20.81
C LEU A 191 -7.50 -2.52 20.63
N ALA A 192 -6.24 -2.75 20.25
CA ALA A 192 -5.65 -4.09 20.15
C ALA A 192 -4.80 -4.50 21.36
N GLY A 193 -4.67 -3.62 22.35
CA GLY A 193 -3.70 -3.71 23.44
C GLY A 193 -2.35 -3.10 23.10
N GLU A 194 -1.46 -3.09 24.08
CA GLU A 194 -0.17 -2.40 24.04
C GLU A 194 0.99 -3.35 23.68
N LEU A 195 1.90 -2.87 22.84
CA LEU A 195 3.19 -3.51 22.59
C LEU A 195 4.26 -2.84 23.45
N ARG A 196 5.03 -3.64 24.19
CA ARG A 196 6.23 -3.17 24.89
C ARG A 196 7.41 -3.14 23.91
N ALA A 197 8.32 -2.19 24.09
CA ALA A 197 9.57 -2.13 23.33
C ALA A 197 10.28 -3.50 23.33
N GLY A 198 10.90 -3.84 22.20
CA GLY A 198 11.48 -5.16 21.94
C GLY A 198 10.61 -6.09 21.11
N TRP A 199 9.39 -5.68 20.73
CA TRP A 199 8.51 -6.45 19.84
C TRP A 199 9.07 -6.57 18.42
N TYR A 200 8.72 -7.63 17.68
CA TYR A 200 9.06 -7.77 16.26
C TYR A 200 7.87 -7.47 15.36
N SER A 201 8.14 -6.97 14.15
CA SER A 201 7.13 -6.83 13.10
C SER A 201 7.31 -7.91 12.03
N GLY A 202 6.25 -8.66 11.69
CA GLY A 202 6.29 -9.60 10.58
C GLY A 202 6.63 -8.93 9.24
N MET A 203 6.24 -7.68 9.06
CA MET A 203 6.60 -6.87 7.90
C MET A 203 8.11 -6.57 7.88
N ALA A 204 8.70 -6.14 9.00
CA ALA A 204 10.15 -5.93 9.09
C ALA A 204 10.91 -7.22 8.78
N GLN A 205 10.47 -8.34 9.36
CA GLN A 205 11.10 -9.63 9.16
C GLN A 205 11.11 -10.04 7.68
N GLY A 206 9.97 -9.96 6.98
CA GLY A 206 9.92 -10.39 5.59
C GLY A 206 10.66 -9.46 4.63
N ILE A 207 10.52 -8.13 4.78
CA ILE A 207 11.25 -7.16 3.94
C ILE A 207 12.76 -7.32 4.15
N GLY A 208 13.19 -7.34 5.42
CA GLY A 208 14.60 -7.47 5.78
C GLY A 208 15.19 -8.79 5.31
N ALA A 209 14.47 -9.91 5.47
CA ALA A 209 14.93 -11.22 5.00
C ALA A 209 15.09 -11.25 3.47
N ALA A 210 14.10 -10.75 2.72
CA ALA A 210 14.16 -10.69 1.27
C ALA A 210 15.31 -9.79 0.78
N PHE A 211 15.47 -8.64 1.42
CA PHE A 211 16.55 -7.70 1.11
C PHE A 211 17.93 -8.35 1.32
N LEU A 212 18.15 -9.01 2.45
CA LEU A 212 19.42 -9.70 2.73
C LEU A 212 19.65 -10.89 1.78
N ALA A 213 18.61 -11.66 1.44
CA ALA A 213 18.74 -12.73 0.45
C ALA A 213 19.11 -12.19 -0.94
N LYS A 214 18.54 -11.04 -1.33
CA LYS A 214 18.87 -10.30 -2.56
C LYS A 214 20.30 -9.77 -2.54
N MET A 215 20.76 -9.22 -1.41
CA MET A 215 22.15 -8.80 -1.22
C MET A 215 23.11 -9.98 -1.38
N ARG A 216 22.85 -11.12 -0.72
CA ARG A 216 23.63 -12.36 -0.88
C ARG A 216 23.70 -12.81 -2.33
N ALA A 217 22.56 -12.83 -3.03
CA ALA A 217 22.49 -13.24 -4.43
C ALA A 217 23.27 -12.29 -5.36
N ARG A 218 23.39 -11.01 -4.98
CA ARG A 218 24.05 -9.98 -5.79
C ARG A 218 25.55 -9.86 -5.51
N THR A 219 25.97 -9.96 -4.24
CA THR A 219 27.38 -9.76 -3.83
C THR A 219 28.15 -11.06 -3.62
N GLY A 220 27.45 -12.18 -3.43
CA GLY A 220 28.05 -13.47 -3.07
C GLY A 220 28.43 -13.60 -1.59
N GLU A 221 28.24 -12.56 -0.76
CA GLU A 221 28.56 -12.60 0.66
C GLU A 221 27.58 -13.50 1.43
N THR A 222 28.08 -14.60 1.97
CA THR A 222 27.28 -15.64 2.63
C THR A 222 26.55 -15.14 3.88
N ARG A 223 27.18 -14.23 4.65
CA ARG A 223 26.61 -13.64 5.89
C ARG A 223 25.22 -13.05 5.70
N TYR A 224 24.93 -12.45 4.53
CA TYR A 224 23.60 -11.92 4.24
C TYR A 224 22.57 -13.05 4.06
N GLY A 225 22.96 -14.17 3.45
CA GLY A 225 22.09 -15.34 3.29
C GLY A 225 21.77 -16.00 4.62
N ASP A 226 22.77 -16.14 5.50
CA ASP A 226 22.60 -16.71 6.83
C ASP A 226 21.66 -15.84 7.69
N ALA A 227 21.85 -14.51 7.65
CA ALA A 227 20.98 -13.56 8.32
C ALA A 227 19.55 -13.54 7.75
N ALA A 228 19.40 -13.68 6.43
CA ALA A 228 18.08 -13.80 5.78
C ALA A 228 17.30 -15.03 6.28
N LEU A 229 17.97 -16.19 6.41
CA LEU A 229 17.35 -17.40 6.94
C LEU A 229 17.00 -17.26 8.43
N ARG A 230 17.88 -16.65 9.24
CA ARG A 230 17.60 -16.33 10.64
C ARG A 230 16.39 -15.41 10.78
N ALA A 231 16.22 -14.45 9.88
CA ALA A 231 15.10 -13.51 9.88
C ALA A 231 13.73 -14.17 9.68
N LEU A 232 13.67 -15.42 9.19
CA LEU A 232 12.44 -16.18 9.11
C LEU A 232 12.02 -16.83 10.45
N ARG A 233 12.90 -16.87 11.46
CA ARG A 233 12.61 -17.52 12.75
C ARG A 233 11.44 -16.87 13.48
N PRO A 234 11.36 -15.52 13.66
CA PRO A 234 10.20 -14.93 14.33
C PRO A 234 8.87 -15.17 13.60
N LEU A 235 8.90 -15.35 12.27
CA LEU A 235 7.72 -15.69 11.47
C LEU A 235 7.20 -17.13 11.72
N ARG A 236 8.00 -18.00 12.34
CA ARG A 236 7.64 -19.36 12.74
C ARG A 236 7.32 -19.48 14.24
N THR A 237 7.63 -18.43 15.00
CA THR A 237 7.43 -18.38 16.45
C THR A 237 6.11 -17.68 16.74
N GLU A 238 5.26 -18.30 17.56
CA GLU A 238 3.98 -17.71 17.94
C GLU A 238 4.15 -16.41 18.72
N VAL A 239 3.17 -15.51 18.59
CA VAL A 239 3.12 -14.26 19.38
C VAL A 239 3.26 -14.51 20.89
N ALA A 240 2.61 -15.56 21.42
CA ALA A 240 2.71 -15.93 22.83
C ALA A 240 4.12 -16.33 23.29
N ARG A 241 5.01 -16.65 22.34
CA ARG A 241 6.42 -17.04 22.57
C ARG A 241 7.39 -15.98 22.07
N GLY A 242 6.92 -14.74 21.89
CA GLY A 242 7.74 -13.60 21.48
C GLY A 242 8.02 -13.51 19.98
N GLY A 243 7.35 -14.31 19.14
CA GLY A 243 7.42 -14.17 17.69
C GLY A 243 6.28 -13.35 17.11
N VAL A 244 5.96 -13.58 15.84
CA VAL A 244 4.90 -12.85 15.12
C VAL A 244 3.89 -13.75 14.43
N LEU A 245 3.97 -15.07 14.63
CA LEU A 245 3.02 -16.01 14.07
C LEU A 245 1.72 -16.04 14.87
N ARG A 246 0.59 -15.92 14.18
CA ARG A 246 -0.73 -16.30 14.66
C ARG A 246 -1.34 -17.37 13.79
N ARG A 247 -2.35 -18.07 14.31
CA ARG A 247 -3.17 -18.99 13.53
C ARG A 247 -4.61 -18.53 13.54
N PHE A 248 -5.11 -18.14 12.37
CA PHE A 248 -6.52 -17.89 12.16
C PHE A 248 -7.26 -19.23 12.07
N GLU A 249 -8.38 -19.37 12.79
CA GLU A 249 -9.14 -20.62 12.92
C GLU A 249 -8.26 -21.82 13.31
N ASP A 250 -7.23 -21.59 14.14
CA ASP A 250 -6.23 -22.57 14.59
C ASP A 250 -5.47 -23.30 13.45
N ARG A 251 -5.60 -22.83 12.20
CA ARG A 251 -5.12 -23.55 11.01
C ARG A 251 -4.30 -22.69 10.06
N PHE A 252 -4.68 -21.43 9.87
CA PHE A 252 -4.11 -20.58 8.83
C PHE A 252 -3.06 -19.66 9.42
N ASP A 253 -1.79 -19.92 9.07
CA ASP A 253 -0.65 -19.17 9.55
C ASP A 253 -0.73 -17.71 9.05
N TRP A 254 -0.67 -16.75 9.98
CA TRP A 254 -0.64 -15.32 9.73
C TRP A 254 0.58 -14.67 10.38
N PHE A 255 1.25 -13.80 9.62
CA PHE A 255 2.42 -13.06 10.09
C PHE A 255 1.97 -11.66 10.53
N GLU A 256 1.87 -11.43 11.84
CA GLU A 256 1.40 -10.16 12.38
C GLU A 256 2.40 -9.03 12.10
N GLU A 257 1.94 -7.95 11.47
CA GLU A 257 2.69 -6.69 11.41
C GLU A 257 2.89 -6.13 12.81
N TYR A 258 1.84 -6.21 13.63
CA TYR A 258 1.80 -5.78 15.02
C TYR A 258 1.34 -6.97 15.88
N PRO A 259 2.24 -7.65 16.61
CA PRO A 259 1.90 -8.81 17.45
C PRO A 259 1.22 -8.38 18.77
N THR A 260 0.27 -7.44 18.69
CA THR A 260 -0.50 -6.92 19.83
C THR A 260 -1.31 -8.02 20.50
N PRO A 261 -1.74 -7.89 21.76
CA PRO A 261 -2.53 -8.91 22.46
C PRO A 261 -3.75 -9.41 21.68
N THR A 262 -4.54 -8.49 21.10
CA THR A 262 -5.65 -8.83 20.21
C THR A 262 -5.14 -9.01 18.78
N PRO A 263 -5.46 -10.11 18.08
CA PRO A 263 -5.01 -10.31 16.70
C PRO A 263 -5.47 -9.18 15.76
N THR A 264 -4.54 -8.44 15.16
CA THR A 264 -4.89 -7.32 14.25
C THR A 264 -5.13 -7.80 12.84
N HIS A 265 -4.33 -8.78 12.40
CA HIS A 265 -4.30 -9.24 11.02
C HIS A 265 -4.20 -8.08 10.01
N VAL A 266 -3.20 -7.20 10.16
CA VAL A 266 -2.95 -6.12 9.19
C VAL A 266 -2.52 -6.70 7.84
N LEU A 267 -3.24 -6.35 6.77
CA LEU A 267 -3.10 -7.02 5.47
C LEU A 267 -1.76 -6.73 4.79
N ASN A 268 -1.39 -5.46 4.64
CA ASN A 268 -0.17 -5.09 3.90
C ASN A 268 1.09 -5.72 4.51
N GLY A 269 1.19 -5.78 5.84
CA GLY A 269 2.35 -6.35 6.51
C GLY A 269 2.47 -7.84 6.29
N HIS A 270 1.36 -8.57 6.33
CA HIS A 270 1.35 -10.00 6.01
C HIS A 270 1.71 -10.26 4.54
N LEU A 271 1.18 -9.46 3.60
CA LEU A 271 1.50 -9.59 2.18
C LEU A 271 2.98 -9.32 1.90
N PHE A 272 3.58 -8.29 2.50
CA PHE A 272 5.03 -8.07 2.43
C PHE A 272 5.82 -9.22 3.04
N ALA A 273 5.39 -9.71 4.21
CA ALA A 273 6.03 -10.84 4.87
C ALA A 273 6.04 -12.08 3.97
N LEU A 274 4.89 -12.39 3.36
CA LEU A 274 4.70 -13.55 2.52
C LEU A 274 5.53 -13.48 1.23
N ILE A 275 5.54 -12.33 0.54
CA ILE A 275 6.39 -12.12 -0.65
C ILE A 275 7.87 -12.22 -0.27
N GLY A 276 8.25 -11.71 0.90
CA GLY A 276 9.63 -11.81 1.37
C GLY A 276 10.07 -13.24 1.66
N VAL A 277 9.20 -14.04 2.29
CA VAL A 277 9.41 -15.48 2.51
C VAL A 277 9.60 -16.22 1.20
N HIS A 278 8.80 -15.91 0.17
CA HIS A 278 8.96 -16.47 -1.17
C HIS A 278 10.36 -16.17 -1.74
N ASP A 279 10.80 -14.92 -1.69
CA ASP A 279 12.09 -14.51 -2.24
C ASP A 279 13.26 -15.18 -1.53
N VAL A 280 13.18 -15.34 -0.21
CA VAL A 280 14.19 -16.11 0.54
C VAL A 280 14.22 -17.56 0.05
N GLY A 281 13.06 -18.22 -0.07
CA GLY A 281 12.98 -19.61 -0.56
C GLY A 281 13.56 -19.79 -1.96
N GLU A 282 13.28 -18.86 -2.88
CA GLU A 282 13.77 -18.92 -4.26
C GLU A 282 15.28 -18.62 -4.37
N LEU A 283 15.80 -17.67 -3.61
CA LEU A 283 17.21 -17.25 -3.69
C LEU A 283 18.17 -18.16 -2.91
N THR A 284 17.69 -18.81 -1.86
CA THR A 284 18.50 -19.68 -0.99
C THR A 284 18.28 -21.17 -1.23
N GLY A 285 17.14 -21.54 -1.82
CA GLY A 285 16.73 -22.94 -1.94
C GLY A 285 16.15 -23.53 -0.64
N ASP A 286 15.89 -22.71 0.39
CA ASP A 286 15.34 -23.18 1.68
C ASP A 286 13.94 -23.77 1.52
N ALA A 287 13.82 -25.09 1.76
CA ALA A 287 12.56 -25.81 1.63
C ALA A 287 11.51 -25.34 2.64
N ALA A 288 11.93 -24.92 3.84
CA ALA A 288 11.02 -24.46 4.87
C ALA A 288 10.40 -23.09 4.51
N ALA A 289 11.15 -22.17 3.92
CA ALA A 289 10.63 -20.92 3.38
C ALA A 289 9.63 -21.16 2.24
N LYS A 290 9.92 -22.10 1.34
CA LYS A 290 8.97 -22.50 0.27
C LYS A 290 7.67 -23.05 0.83
N ASP A 291 7.74 -23.89 1.87
CA ASP A 291 6.56 -24.41 2.55
C ASP A 291 5.77 -23.31 3.31
N MET A 292 6.46 -22.38 3.97
CA MET A 292 5.81 -21.21 4.58
C MET A 292 5.05 -20.40 3.55
N PHE A 293 5.64 -20.14 2.37
CA PHE A 293 4.95 -19.43 1.29
C PHE A 293 3.70 -20.18 0.83
N ARG A 294 3.82 -21.50 0.58
CA ARG A 294 2.69 -22.36 0.20
C ARG A 294 1.55 -22.31 1.23
N ARG A 295 1.87 -22.38 2.53
CA ARG A 295 0.88 -22.26 3.61
C ARG A 295 0.25 -20.87 3.66
N GLY A 296 1.04 -19.81 3.49
CA GLY A 296 0.53 -18.45 3.44
C GLY A 296 -0.41 -18.19 2.26
N LEU A 297 -0.20 -18.85 1.10
CA LEU A 297 -1.18 -18.79 0.01
C LEU A 297 -2.54 -19.40 0.42
N ALA A 298 -2.52 -20.53 1.15
CA ALA A 298 -3.77 -21.12 1.67
C ALA A 298 -4.45 -20.22 2.72
N THR A 299 -3.67 -19.52 3.56
CA THR A 299 -4.18 -18.47 4.45
C THR A 299 -4.86 -17.36 3.67
N LEU A 300 -4.23 -16.84 2.61
CA LEU A 300 -4.80 -15.79 1.79
C LEU A 300 -6.09 -16.23 1.09
N ASP A 301 -6.17 -17.45 0.56
CA ASP A 301 -7.43 -17.95 -0.03
C ASP A 301 -8.59 -17.89 0.97
N ARG A 302 -8.31 -18.19 2.25
CA ARG A 302 -9.32 -18.17 3.33
C ARG A 302 -9.70 -16.75 3.77
N MET A 303 -8.71 -15.88 3.89
CA MET A 303 -8.85 -14.61 4.61
C MET A 303 -9.01 -13.39 3.71
N LEU A 304 -8.50 -13.41 2.47
CA LEU A 304 -8.54 -12.25 1.58
C LEU A 304 -9.97 -11.70 1.33
N PRO A 305 -11.03 -12.54 1.22
CA PRO A 305 -12.41 -12.03 1.13
C PRO A 305 -12.87 -11.19 2.34
N LEU A 306 -12.30 -11.42 3.54
CA LEU A 306 -12.67 -10.67 4.75
C LEU A 306 -12.23 -9.20 4.70
N TYR A 307 -11.28 -8.87 3.82
CA TYR A 307 -10.79 -7.51 3.65
C TYR A 307 -11.57 -6.72 2.60
N ASP A 308 -12.49 -7.34 1.87
CA ASP A 308 -13.25 -6.66 0.83
C ASP A 308 -14.49 -5.98 1.42
N LEU A 309 -14.49 -4.64 1.48
CA LEU A 309 -15.61 -3.83 1.99
C LEU A 309 -16.53 -3.36 0.86
N SER A 310 -16.56 -4.06 -0.27
CA SER A 310 -17.38 -3.79 -1.46
C SER A 310 -17.03 -2.54 -2.26
N SER A 311 -16.33 -1.56 -1.70
CA SER A 311 -15.87 -0.34 -2.39
C SER A 311 -14.47 0.09 -1.96
N ARG A 312 -13.85 -0.65 -1.05
CA ARG A 312 -12.51 -0.41 -0.51
C ARG A 312 -12.03 -1.67 0.18
N THR A 313 -10.76 -1.71 0.55
CA THR A 313 -10.25 -2.76 1.44
C THR A 313 -10.29 -2.32 2.89
N SER A 314 -10.49 -3.25 3.81
CA SER A 314 -10.13 -3.07 5.22
C SER A 314 -8.62 -3.11 5.37
N TYR A 315 -8.07 -2.34 6.30
CA TYR A 315 -6.65 -2.34 6.63
C TYR A 315 -6.27 -3.52 7.53
N ASP A 316 -7.16 -3.81 8.48
CA ASP A 316 -7.03 -4.82 9.52
C ASP A 316 -8.36 -5.57 9.71
N LEU A 317 -8.36 -6.60 10.56
CA LEU A 317 -9.56 -7.36 10.92
C LEU A 317 -10.00 -7.16 12.38
N LEU A 318 -9.67 -6.03 13.03
CA LEU A 318 -10.11 -5.80 14.42
C LEU A 318 -11.62 -5.74 14.60
N HIS A 319 -12.35 -5.39 13.54
CA HIS A 319 -13.81 -5.46 13.52
C HIS A 319 -14.34 -6.90 13.62
N TYR A 320 -13.51 -7.89 13.29
CA TYR A 320 -13.81 -9.31 13.35
C TYR A 320 -13.20 -9.98 14.59
N THR A 321 -11.97 -9.61 14.98
CA THR A 321 -11.20 -10.34 16.00
C THR A 321 -11.37 -9.82 17.42
N ARG A 322 -11.86 -8.59 17.59
CA ARG A 322 -12.00 -7.97 18.90
C ARG A 322 -13.40 -8.18 19.48
N THR A 323 -13.47 -8.34 20.79
CA THR A 323 -14.72 -8.27 21.57
C THR A 323 -14.62 -7.16 22.63
N PRO A 324 -15.57 -6.20 22.71
CA PRO A 324 -16.65 -5.98 21.76
C PRO A 324 -16.12 -5.57 20.37
N ALA A 325 -16.89 -5.91 19.33
CA ALA A 325 -16.51 -5.60 17.95
C ALA A 325 -16.42 -4.09 17.71
N THR A 326 -15.60 -3.70 16.75
CA THR A 326 -15.48 -2.31 16.27
C THR A 326 -15.99 -2.20 14.84
N ALA A 327 -16.25 -0.98 14.37
CA ALA A 327 -16.45 -0.78 12.93
C ALA A 327 -15.17 -1.18 12.16
N PRO A 328 -15.30 -1.66 10.90
CA PRO A 328 -14.16 -1.88 10.02
C PRO A 328 -13.22 -0.67 9.98
N ASN A 329 -11.96 -0.91 9.66
CA ASN A 329 -10.96 0.13 9.45
C ASN A 329 -10.65 0.23 7.95
N PRO A 330 -11.42 1.01 7.15
CA PRO A 330 -11.15 1.11 5.73
C PRO A 330 -9.74 1.64 5.49
N ALA A 331 -8.96 0.92 4.71
CA ALA A 331 -7.61 1.33 4.31
C ALA A 331 -7.67 2.69 3.63
N ARG A 332 -6.77 3.62 3.99
CA ARG A 332 -6.59 4.86 3.21
C ARG A 332 -6.29 4.50 1.74
N TRP A 333 -6.55 5.41 0.81
CA TRP A 333 -6.44 5.10 -0.62
C TRP A 333 -5.01 4.67 -1.03
N SER A 334 -3.99 5.24 -0.39
CA SER A 334 -2.60 4.77 -0.56
C SER A 334 -2.39 3.32 -0.10
N TYR A 335 -2.97 2.90 1.02
CA TYR A 335 -2.92 1.49 1.46
C TYR A 335 -3.78 0.57 0.61
N HIS A 336 -4.92 1.04 0.13
CA HIS A 336 -5.74 0.27 -0.82
C HIS A 336 -4.96 0.02 -2.13
N SER A 337 -4.36 1.06 -2.68
CA SER A 337 -3.45 0.98 -3.84
C SER A 337 -2.28 0.02 -3.56
N LEU A 338 -1.68 0.09 -2.38
CA LEU A 338 -0.62 -0.84 -1.95
C LEU A 338 -1.11 -2.30 -1.92
N HIS A 339 -2.30 -2.58 -1.38
CA HIS A 339 -2.88 -3.93 -1.40
C HIS A 339 -3.02 -4.46 -2.84
N VAL A 340 -3.46 -3.61 -3.77
CA VAL A 340 -3.55 -3.95 -5.20
C VAL A 340 -2.16 -4.24 -5.78
N THR A 341 -1.16 -3.40 -5.52
CA THR A 341 0.23 -3.62 -5.94
C THR A 341 0.78 -4.94 -5.38
N GLN A 342 0.53 -5.27 -4.11
CA GLN A 342 0.99 -6.51 -3.50
C GLN A 342 0.28 -7.74 -4.10
N LEU A 343 -1.03 -7.66 -4.38
CA LEU A 343 -1.75 -8.72 -5.09
C LEU A 343 -1.23 -8.92 -6.51
N SER A 344 -0.90 -7.84 -7.23
CA SER A 344 -0.30 -7.96 -8.57
C SER A 344 1.06 -8.67 -8.52
N ALA A 345 1.87 -8.44 -7.48
CA ALA A 345 3.12 -9.16 -7.27
C ALA A 345 2.88 -10.66 -7.01
N LEU A 346 1.92 -10.99 -6.13
CA LEU A 346 1.52 -12.38 -5.91
C LEU A 346 0.96 -13.03 -7.17
N ASN A 347 0.23 -12.30 -8.01
CA ASN A 347 -0.25 -12.80 -9.30
C ASN A 347 0.89 -13.07 -10.28
N ALA A 348 1.91 -12.23 -10.32
CA ALA A 348 3.12 -12.47 -11.10
C ALA A 348 3.89 -13.72 -10.62
N ILE A 349 3.86 -14.02 -9.32
CA ILE A 349 4.48 -15.22 -8.73
C ILE A 349 3.64 -16.49 -8.98
N THR A 350 2.32 -16.40 -8.81
CA THR A 350 1.43 -17.57 -8.75
C THR A 350 0.70 -17.89 -10.05
N GLY A 351 0.98 -17.16 -11.13
CA GLY A 351 0.28 -17.34 -12.40
C GLY A 351 -1.15 -16.77 -12.41
N GLY A 352 -1.43 -15.75 -11.59
CA GLY A 352 -2.71 -15.04 -11.58
C GLY A 352 -3.76 -15.58 -10.61
N ARG A 353 -3.36 -16.30 -9.54
CA ARG A 353 -4.27 -16.89 -8.53
C ARG A 353 -5.31 -15.91 -7.97
N TYR A 354 -4.93 -14.65 -7.76
CA TYR A 354 -5.75 -13.59 -7.17
C TYR A 354 -6.21 -12.55 -8.20
N ARG A 355 -6.10 -12.81 -9.51
CA ARG A 355 -6.37 -11.82 -10.57
C ARG A 355 -7.77 -11.21 -10.48
N ALA A 356 -8.77 -12.03 -10.15
CA ALA A 356 -10.15 -11.55 -10.02
C ALA A 356 -10.31 -10.55 -8.86
N ILE A 357 -9.63 -10.80 -7.73
CA ILE A 357 -9.65 -9.91 -6.56
C ILE A 357 -8.84 -8.64 -6.85
N GLU A 358 -7.65 -8.78 -7.44
CA GLU A 358 -6.83 -7.65 -7.88
C GLU A 358 -7.61 -6.71 -8.81
N GLN A 359 -8.24 -7.24 -9.86
CA GLN A 359 -9.01 -6.42 -10.82
C GLN A 359 -10.22 -5.74 -10.18
N ARG A 360 -10.87 -6.43 -9.23
CA ARG A 360 -11.99 -5.85 -8.49
C ARG A 360 -11.53 -4.69 -7.63
N TRP A 361 -10.48 -4.88 -6.83
CA TRP A 361 -9.91 -3.84 -5.97
C TRP A 361 -9.32 -2.69 -6.78
N LEU A 362 -8.61 -2.97 -7.88
CA LEU A 362 -8.16 -1.95 -8.82
C LEU A 362 -9.33 -1.09 -9.32
N GLY A 363 -10.47 -1.71 -9.60
CA GLY A 363 -11.68 -1.00 -10.00
C GLY A 363 -12.25 -0.04 -8.94
N TYR A 364 -11.99 -0.27 -7.65
CA TYR A 364 -12.45 0.60 -6.57
C TYR A 364 -11.74 1.96 -6.56
N LEU A 365 -10.51 2.02 -7.09
CA LEU A 365 -9.78 3.28 -7.30
C LEU A 365 -10.49 4.20 -8.32
N ASP A 366 -11.24 3.60 -9.24
CA ASP A 366 -12.04 4.30 -10.26
C ASP A 366 -13.52 4.45 -9.84
N GLY A 367 -13.83 4.24 -8.55
CA GLY A 367 -15.19 4.38 -8.01
C GLY A 367 -16.16 3.27 -8.37
N LYS A 368 -15.68 2.12 -8.86
CA LYS A 368 -16.52 0.92 -8.92
C LYS A 368 -16.81 0.44 -7.50
N ALA A 369 -17.95 -0.22 -7.33
CA ALA A 369 -18.31 -0.91 -6.11
C ALA A 369 -19.05 -2.20 -6.46
N LEU A 370 -19.02 -3.18 -5.56
CA LEU A 370 -19.95 -4.30 -5.63
C LEU A 370 -21.37 -3.78 -5.37
N PRO A 371 -22.38 -4.32 -6.07
CA PRO A 371 -23.76 -3.93 -5.86
C PRO A 371 -24.16 -4.18 -4.40
N GLY A 372 -24.92 -3.25 -3.83
CA GLY A 372 -25.71 -3.57 -2.64
C GLY A 372 -26.76 -4.62 -3.00
N ASN A 373 -27.08 -5.50 -2.04
CA ASN A 373 -28.19 -6.45 -2.20
C ASN A 373 -29.54 -5.73 -2.28
#